data_AF-E9G044-F1
#
_entry.id   AF-E9G044-F1
#
_cell.length_a   1.000
_cell.length_b   1.000
_cell.length_c   1.000
_cell.angle_alpha   90.00
_cell.angle_beta   90.00
_cell.angle_gamma   90.00
#
_symmetry.space_group_name_H-M   'P 1'
#
loop_
_entity.id
_entity.type
_entity.pdbx_description
1 polymer ?
#
loop_
_entity_poly.entity_id
_entity_poly.type
_entity_poly.pdbx_seq_one_letter_code
_entity_poly.pdbx_strand_id
1 'polypeptide(L)'
;MKGNVRGLTPGKHGIRIHEFGDIRDHCRADRTGPHYNPYKMKTPESNIFVKEDGTSDFVLTDKTLSLVGGRSIIGRSIVIDQEPDDLFTRDGRASTTRRAVLCGVIGRAD
;
A
#
# COMPACT_ATOMS: atom_id res chain seq x y z
N MET A 1 5.22 -10.80 -1.42
CA MET A 1 3.92 -10.68 -2.12
C MET A 1 4.20 -10.52 -3.61
N LYS A 2 3.38 -11.12 -4.47
CA LYS A 2 3.44 -10.93 -5.94
C LYS A 2 2.04 -10.53 -6.42
N GLY A 3 1.96 -9.71 -7.46
CA GLY A 3 0.67 -9.27 -7.99
C GLY A 3 0.77 -8.65 -9.37
N ASN A 4 -0.40 -8.50 -10.00
CA ASN A 4 -0.60 -7.78 -11.25
C ASN A 4 -1.69 -6.72 -11.02
N VAL A 5 -1.49 -5.52 -11.56
CA VAL A 5 -2.52 -4.47 -11.62
C VAL A 5 -2.67 -3.96 -13.05
N ARG A 6 -3.85 -3.43 -13.35
CA ARG A 6 -4.23 -2.88 -14.66
C ARG A 6 -5.08 -1.63 -14.48
N GLY A 7 -5.08 -0.76 -15.49
CA GLY A 7 -5.92 0.44 -15.54
C GLY A 7 -5.40 1.60 -14.67
N LEU A 8 -4.14 1.56 -14.25
CA LEU A 8 -3.49 2.68 -13.56
C LEU A 8 -2.79 3.59 -14.57
N THR A 9 -2.55 4.84 -14.18
CA THR A 9 -1.73 5.77 -14.96
C THR A 9 -0.28 5.29 -15.05
N PRO A 10 0.44 5.52 -16.16
CA PRO A 10 1.86 5.19 -16.25
C PRO A 10 2.70 5.92 -15.19
N GLY A 11 3.74 5.25 -14.67
CA GLY A 11 4.67 5.83 -13.70
C GLY A 11 4.74 5.10 -12.35
N LYS A 12 5.29 5.78 -11.34
CA LYS A 12 5.44 5.24 -9.98
C LYS A 12 4.18 5.46 -9.16
N HIS A 13 3.73 4.41 -8.49
CA HIS A 13 2.63 4.43 -7.54
C HIS A 13 3.09 3.86 -6.21
N GLY A 14 2.84 4.58 -5.10
CA GLY A 14 3.15 4.08 -3.77
C GLY A 14 2.31 2.85 -3.42
N ILE A 15 2.90 1.84 -2.79
CA ILE A 15 2.19 0.61 -2.38
C ILE A 15 2.53 0.28 -0.93
N ARG A 16 1.51 0.19 -0.06
CA ARG A 16 1.74 0.02 1.39
C ARG A 16 0.67 -0.83 2.05
N ILE A 17 1.03 -1.42 3.18
CA ILE A 17 0.07 -2.05 4.08
C ILE A 17 -0.37 -1.01 5.10
N HIS A 18 -1.67 -0.82 5.24
CA HIS A 18 -2.29 0.07 6.22
C HIS A 18 -2.76 -0.72 7.44
N GLU A 19 -2.96 -0.04 8.56
CA GLU A 19 -3.23 -0.67 9.84
C GLU A 19 -4.56 -1.43 9.86
N PHE A 20 -5.60 -0.91 9.23
CA PHE A 20 -6.95 -1.45 9.30
C PHE A 20 -7.40 -2.00 7.94
N GLY A 21 -8.16 -3.10 7.95
CA GLY A 21 -8.81 -3.66 6.76
C GLY A 21 -10.13 -2.97 6.40
N ASP A 22 -10.37 -1.74 6.85
CA ASP A 22 -11.58 -1.00 6.53
C ASP A 22 -11.43 -0.28 5.18
N ILE A 23 -11.86 -0.95 4.11
CA ILE A 23 -11.74 -0.46 2.73
C ILE A 23 -13.01 0.25 2.20
N ARG A 24 -13.98 0.53 3.08
CA ARG A 24 -15.19 1.28 2.72
C ARG A 24 -14.83 2.70 2.25
N ASP A 25 -15.75 3.34 1.55
CA ASP A 25 -15.60 4.71 1.07
C ASP A 25 -14.36 4.90 0.19
N HIS A 26 -14.07 3.96 -0.70
CA HIS A 26 -12.94 3.99 -1.64
C HIS A 26 -11.57 4.10 -0.95
N CYS A 27 -11.32 3.24 0.04
CA CYS A 27 -9.99 3.10 0.66
C CYS A 27 -9.50 4.37 1.37
N ARG A 28 -10.42 5.25 1.77
CA ARG A 28 -10.11 6.51 2.44
C ARG A 28 -9.10 6.33 3.58
N ALA A 29 -8.11 7.22 3.65
CA ALA A 29 -6.98 7.08 4.57
C ALA A 29 -7.40 7.06 6.06
N ASP A 30 -8.48 7.74 6.43
CA ASP A 30 -9.03 7.73 7.79
C ASP A 30 -9.72 6.41 8.15
N ARG A 31 -10.08 5.57 7.16
CA ARG A 31 -10.65 4.23 7.35
C ARG A 31 -9.56 3.17 7.41
N THR A 32 -8.68 3.15 6.41
CA THR A 32 -7.57 2.19 6.33
C THR A 32 -6.52 2.47 7.41
N GLY A 33 -6.47 3.70 7.92
CA GLY A 33 -5.55 4.10 8.98
C GLY A 33 -4.14 4.41 8.45
N PRO A 34 -3.17 4.64 9.35
CA PRO A 34 -1.80 4.91 8.97
C PRO A 34 -1.13 3.66 8.38
N HIS A 35 0.09 3.82 7.88
CA HIS A 35 0.90 2.67 7.46
C HIS A 35 1.12 1.74 8.65
N TYR A 36 0.95 0.44 8.42
CA TYR A 36 1.19 -0.56 9.44
C TYR A 36 2.69 -0.61 9.79
N ASN A 37 3.04 -0.09 10.95
CA ASN A 37 4.42 0.02 11.42
C ASN A 37 4.56 -0.48 12.86
N PRO A 38 4.46 -1.80 13.10
CA PRO A 38 4.44 -2.36 14.45
C PRO A 38 5.76 -2.17 15.21
N TYR A 39 6.85 -1.87 14.49
CA TYR A 39 8.17 -1.60 15.06
C TYR A 39 8.43 -0.11 15.30
N LYS A 40 7.52 0.77 14.85
CA LYS A 40 7.68 2.24 14.93
C LYS A 40 9.03 2.72 14.36
N MET A 41 9.46 2.09 13.28
CA MET A 41 10.73 2.41 12.60
C MET A 41 10.49 3.15 11.29
N LYS A 42 11.51 3.83 10.78
CA LYS A 42 11.44 4.39 9.42
C LYS A 42 11.32 3.23 8.42
N THR A 43 10.26 3.24 7.62
CA THR A 43 10.05 2.27 6.54
C THR A 43 10.71 2.76 5.25
N PRO A 44 11.27 1.86 4.42
CA PRO A 44 11.78 2.23 3.11
C PRO A 44 10.64 2.74 2.21
N GLU A 45 11.01 3.43 1.13
CA GLU A 45 10.06 3.75 0.05
C GLU A 45 9.59 2.45 -0.61
N SER A 46 8.28 2.37 -0.92
CA SER A 46 7.72 1.22 -1.60
C SER A 46 6.81 1.66 -2.74
N ASN A 47 7.22 1.33 -3.97
CA ASN A 47 6.54 1.73 -5.20
C ASN A 47 6.38 0.52 -6.13
N ILE A 48 5.27 0.49 -6.86
CA ILE A 48 5.17 -0.26 -8.12
C ILE A 48 5.44 0.66 -9.31
N PHE A 49 5.84 0.07 -10.43
CA PHE A 49 6.02 0.79 -11.69
C PHE A 49 4.99 0.33 -12.71
N VAL A 50 4.12 1.25 -13.12
CA VAL A 50 3.07 1.02 -14.11
C VAL A 50 3.60 1.42 -15.49
N LYS A 51 3.51 0.50 -16.45
CA LYS A 51 3.90 0.69 -17.85
C LYS A 51 2.93 1.62 -18.58
N GLU A 52 3.30 2.03 -19.78
CA GLU A 52 2.47 2.87 -20.67
C GLU A 52 1.12 2.25 -21.01
N ASP A 53 1.02 0.91 -21.00
CA ASP A 53 -0.24 0.17 -21.22
C ASP A 53 -1.15 0.14 -19.97
N GLY A 54 -0.76 0.84 -18.90
CA GLY A 54 -1.48 0.89 -17.64
C GLY A 54 -1.38 -0.40 -16.80
N THR A 55 -0.40 -1.26 -17.08
CA THR A 55 -0.20 -2.53 -16.35
C THR A 55 1.07 -2.53 -15.51
N SER A 56 1.06 -3.27 -14.40
CA SER A 56 2.25 -3.53 -13.59
C SER A 56 2.22 -4.95 -13.03
N ASP A 57 3.30 -5.69 -13.26
CA ASP A 57 3.62 -6.91 -12.53
C ASP A 57 4.66 -6.56 -11.47
N PHE A 58 4.41 -6.94 -10.21
CA PHE A 58 5.28 -6.55 -9.12
C PHE A 58 5.55 -7.69 -8.14
N VAL A 59 6.73 -7.60 -7.52
CA VAL A 59 7.13 -8.45 -6.40
C VAL A 59 7.56 -7.54 -5.26
N LEU A 60 6.85 -7.62 -4.14
CA LEU A 60 7.20 -6.92 -2.90
C LEU A 60 7.81 -7.91 -1.92
N THR A 61 9.03 -7.61 -1.48
CA THR A 61 9.73 -8.39 -0.46
C THR A 61 9.93 -7.52 0.77
N ASP A 62 9.38 -7.96 1.89
CA ASP A 62 9.53 -7.29 3.17
C ASP A 62 9.72 -8.34 4.26
N LYS A 63 10.83 -8.22 5.00
CA LYS A 63 11.23 -9.18 6.05
C LYS A 63 10.52 -8.94 7.38
N THR A 64 9.82 -7.82 7.52
CA THR A 64 9.12 -7.42 8.74
C THR A 64 7.66 -7.87 8.74
N LEU A 65 7.11 -8.18 7.55
CA LEU A 65 5.75 -8.68 7.40
C LEU A 65 5.64 -10.14 7.85
N SER A 66 4.58 -10.43 8.60
CA SER A 66 4.23 -11.79 9.03
C SER A 66 2.78 -12.08 8.65
N LEU A 67 2.47 -13.32 8.30
CA LEU A 67 1.09 -13.79 8.11
C LEU A 67 0.50 -14.44 9.38
N VAL A 68 1.31 -14.57 10.44
CA VAL A 68 0.96 -15.26 11.69
C VAL A 68 1.38 -14.46 12.92
N GLY A 69 0.80 -14.81 14.07
CA GLY A 69 1.08 -14.19 15.36
C GLY A 69 0.52 -12.77 15.51
N GLY A 70 0.85 -12.10 16.62
CA GLY A 70 0.29 -10.79 16.97
C GLY A 70 0.68 -9.63 16.03
N ARG A 71 1.65 -9.84 15.13
CA ARG A 71 2.07 -8.89 14.09
C ARG A 71 1.58 -9.28 12.69
N SER A 72 0.58 -10.16 12.62
CA SER A 72 0.03 -10.59 11.34
C SER A 72 -0.53 -9.41 10.55
N ILE A 73 -0.35 -9.45 9.23
CA ILE A 73 -0.95 -8.53 8.26
C ILE A 73 -2.30 -9.06 7.73
N ILE A 74 -2.70 -10.28 8.09
CA ILE A 74 -4.03 -10.81 7.76
C ILE A 74 -5.09 -9.91 8.42
N GLY A 75 -6.12 -9.55 7.66
CA GLY A 75 -7.19 -8.63 8.08
C GLY A 75 -6.84 -7.14 7.99
N ARG A 76 -5.62 -6.80 7.59
CA ARG A 76 -5.21 -5.42 7.24
C ARG A 76 -5.47 -5.15 5.76
N SER A 77 -5.28 -3.92 5.29
CA SER A 77 -5.41 -3.60 3.86
C SER A 77 -4.06 -3.34 3.19
N ILE A 78 -3.92 -3.79 1.95
CA ILE A 78 -2.93 -3.25 1.01
C ILE A 78 -3.57 -2.09 0.24
N VAL A 79 -2.84 -0.99 0.07
CA VAL A 79 -3.28 0.23 -0.61
C VAL A 79 -2.23 0.63 -1.65
N ILE A 80 -2.70 0.99 -2.84
CA ILE A 80 -1.91 1.61 -3.90
C ILE A 80 -2.41 3.04 -4.05
N ASP A 81 -1.49 4.00 -3.95
CA ASP A 81 -1.77 5.43 -4.07
C ASP A 81 -1.56 5.91 -5.51
N GLN A 82 -2.22 7.02 -5.87
CA GLN A 82 -1.98 7.72 -7.12
C GLN A 82 -0.56 8.29 -7.16
N GLU A 83 -0.09 8.81 -6.04
CA GLU A 83 1.22 9.43 -5.90
C GLU A 83 2.32 8.38 -5.59
N PRO A 84 3.58 8.64 -5.98
CA PRO A 84 4.71 7.85 -5.54
C PRO A 84 4.89 7.92 -4.01
N ASP A 85 5.51 6.90 -3.43
CA ASP A 85 6.06 6.96 -2.07
C ASP A 85 7.50 7.47 -2.14
N ASP A 86 7.70 8.73 -1.77
CA ASP A 86 8.99 9.41 -1.72
C ASP A 86 9.08 10.41 -0.54
N LEU A 87 10.27 10.93 -0.26
CA LEU A 87 10.47 11.93 0.81
C LEU A 87 9.55 13.16 0.67
N PHE A 88 9.29 13.62 -0.55
CA PHE A 88 8.46 14.81 -0.80
C PHE A 88 6.99 14.58 -0.43
N THR A 89 6.45 13.43 -0.80
CA THR A 89 5.07 13.04 -0.50
C THR A 89 4.89 12.58 0.94
N ARG A 90 5.95 12.12 1.62
CA ARG A 90 5.91 11.71 3.04
C ARG A 90 5.93 12.90 4.00
N ASP A 91 6.80 13.88 3.74
CA ASP A 91 7.05 15.01 4.65
C ASP A 91 6.35 16.31 4.22
N GLY A 92 5.74 16.33 3.03
CA GLY A 92 4.98 17.45 2.49
C GLY A 92 3.49 17.44 2.84
N ARG A 93 2.79 18.53 2.49
CA ARG A 93 1.30 18.66 2.58
C ARG A 93 0.54 17.56 1.81
N ALA A 94 1.21 16.80 0.95
CA ALA A 94 0.66 15.68 0.20
C ALA A 94 0.41 14.42 1.05
N SER A 95 1.04 14.31 2.22
CA SER A 95 0.89 13.14 3.11
C SER A 95 -0.56 12.91 3.55
N THR A 96 -1.34 13.99 3.73
CA THR A 96 -2.77 13.94 4.06
C THR A 96 -3.70 13.95 2.84
N THR A 97 -3.17 14.12 1.63
CA THR A 97 -3.96 14.14 0.37
C THR A 97 -3.64 12.99 -0.56
N ARG A 98 -2.82 12.00 -0.14
CA ARG A 98 -2.55 10.82 -0.95
C ARG A 98 -3.85 10.12 -1.29
N ARG A 99 -4.08 9.95 -2.58
CA ARG A 99 -5.32 9.39 -3.09
C ARG A 99 -5.12 7.91 -3.35
N ALA A 100 -5.76 7.07 -2.52
CA ALA A 100 -5.84 5.66 -2.81
C ALA A 100 -6.55 5.44 -4.16
N VAL A 101 -5.91 4.70 -5.06
CA VAL A 101 -6.47 4.30 -6.36
C VAL A 101 -6.94 2.85 -6.35
N LEU A 102 -6.31 2.00 -5.54
CA LEU A 102 -6.71 0.62 -5.32
C LEU A 102 -6.45 0.23 -3.87
N CYS A 103 -7.31 -0.62 -3.31
CA CYS A 103 -7.00 -1.31 -2.07
C CYS A 103 -7.70 -2.67 -1.99
N GLY A 104 -7.26 -3.48 -1.04
CA GLY A 104 -7.92 -4.75 -0.72
C GLY A 104 -7.53 -5.24 0.65
N VAL A 105 -8.44 -5.97 1.30
CA VAL A 105 -8.17 -6.64 2.57
C VAL A 105 -7.33 -7.89 2.31
N ILE A 106 -6.30 -8.09 3.12
CA ILE A 106 -5.41 -9.24 3.06
C ILE A 106 -6.10 -10.42 3.75
N GLY A 107 -6.65 -11.33 2.95
CA GLY A 107 -7.30 -12.55 3.41
C GLY A 107 -6.35 -13.75 3.51
N ARG A 108 -6.84 -14.84 4.08
CA ARG A 108 -6.20 -16.16 3.95
C ARG A 108 -6.55 -16.75 2.59
N ALA A 109 -5.60 -17.46 1.99
CA ALA A 109 -5.77 -18.23 0.77
C ALA A 109 -5.22 -19.65 1.01
N ASP A 110 -5.80 -20.64 0.35
CA ASP A 110 -5.46 -22.06 0.45
C ASP A 110 -4.39 -22.48 -0.57
#